data_AF-A0A7S2BJ47-F1
#
_entry.id   AF-A0A7S2BJ47-F1
#
_cell.length_a   1.000
_cell.length_b   1.000
_cell.length_c   1.000
_cell.angle_alpha   90.00
_cell.angle_beta   90.00
_cell.angle_gamma   90.00
#
_symmetry.space_group_name_H-M   'P 1'
#
loop_
_entity.id
_entity.type
_entity.pdbx_description
1 polymer ?
#
loop_
_entity_poly.entity_id
_entity_poly.type
_entity_poly.pdbx_seq_one_letter_code
_entity_poly.pdbx_strand_id
1 'polypeptide(L)'
;ATLAGSLYGRTVVMLRLASLTALITLAGSFSVPATSPSTQHRAARHAAPLCSGNKLDAAFSRRATLAGLLGLGIGSGALPVTAGDVTSLGIETTKPEDADRDDDLLKTEKVQASIKNLAGYRSSASSLKGQFEANTDMSLIPAIRKEFDFSKLRDDLNVASTVFDDQTQLTIDRLSRSILYDLTELENASRFKKGEDQSRTPKKVANVRKWFVKLDTDLSGFLTYFA
;
A
#
# COMPACT_ATOMS: atom_id res chain seq x y z
N ALA A 1 -26.06 47.55 49.16
CA ALA A 1 -26.53 47.04 50.45
C ALA A 1 -26.84 45.56 50.32
N THR A 2 -26.38 44.73 51.28
CA THR A 2 -26.77 43.33 51.57
C THR A 2 -26.38 42.26 50.52
N LEU A 3 -25.23 41.56 50.58
CA LEU A 3 -24.83 40.41 51.44
C LEU A 3 -25.83 39.23 51.51
N ALA A 4 -25.48 38.07 50.93
CA ALA A 4 -25.50 36.75 51.59
C ALA A 4 -25.20 35.54 50.64
N GLY A 5 -24.25 34.70 51.07
CA GLY A 5 -24.13 33.24 50.79
C GLY A 5 -23.62 32.84 49.39
N SER A 6 -22.75 31.83 49.20
CA SER A 6 -22.35 30.72 50.04
C SER A 6 -20.94 30.26 49.61
N LEU A 7 -20.04 30.16 50.59
CA LEU A 7 -18.70 29.59 50.52
C LEU A 7 -18.78 28.17 51.11
N TYR A 8 -18.68 27.13 50.30
CA TYR A 8 -18.37 25.78 50.77
C TYR A 8 -17.52 25.05 49.73
N GLY A 9 -16.38 24.51 50.16
CA GLY A 9 -15.62 23.50 49.40
C GLY A 9 -14.20 23.89 48.97
N ARG A 10 -13.39 24.44 49.88
CA ARG A 10 -11.92 24.46 49.73
C ARG A 10 -11.34 23.07 50.06
N THR A 11 -10.21 22.78 49.41
CA THR A 11 -9.08 21.94 49.85
C THR A 11 -9.26 20.42 49.90
N VAL A 12 -8.79 19.74 48.84
CA VAL A 12 -7.96 18.53 48.99
C VAL A 12 -6.75 18.67 48.07
N VAL A 13 -5.72 19.34 48.59
CA VAL A 13 -4.33 19.25 48.11
C VAL A 13 -3.58 18.54 49.23
N MET A 14 -3.05 17.35 48.98
CA MET A 14 -1.68 16.95 49.35
C MET A 14 -1.49 15.43 49.35
N LEU A 15 -0.27 15.07 48.92
CA LEU A 15 0.51 13.93 49.36
C LEU A 15 0.01 12.53 48.98
N ARG A 16 0.68 11.93 47.97
CA ARG A 16 1.52 10.74 48.22
C ARG A 16 2.76 10.79 47.34
N LEU A 17 3.88 11.15 47.97
CA LEU A 17 5.23 10.99 47.47
C LEU A 17 5.87 9.81 48.23
N ALA A 18 6.72 9.07 47.52
CA ALA A 18 7.80 8.20 48.02
C ALA A 18 7.46 6.80 48.56
N SER A 19 7.91 5.80 47.81
CA SER A 19 8.65 4.58 48.22
C SER A 19 8.50 3.55 47.09
N LEU A 20 9.47 2.77 46.64
CA LEU A 20 10.84 2.52 47.06
C LEU A 20 11.53 1.88 45.85
N THR A 21 12.78 2.24 45.63
CA THR A 21 13.72 1.57 44.71
C THR A 21 13.93 0.12 45.17
N ALA A 22 13.74 -0.87 44.30
CA ALA A 22 14.22 -2.23 44.50
C ALA A 22 14.90 -2.76 43.24
N LEU A 23 16.23 -2.80 43.36
CA LEU A 23 17.23 -3.37 42.49
C LEU A 23 17.19 -4.91 42.61
N ILE A 24 16.89 -5.64 41.53
CA ILE A 24 17.38 -7.02 41.36
C ILE A 24 17.80 -7.22 39.89
N THR A 25 19.11 -7.09 39.68
CA THR A 25 19.86 -7.73 38.62
C THR A 25 19.72 -9.24 38.72
N LEU A 26 19.17 -9.89 37.68
CA LEU A 26 19.42 -11.30 37.42
C LEU A 26 19.92 -11.48 35.99
N ALA A 27 21.24 -11.58 35.88
CA ALA A 27 21.93 -12.06 34.69
C ALA A 27 21.62 -13.57 34.54
N GLY A 28 20.73 -13.90 33.60
CA GLY A 28 20.47 -15.27 33.15
C GLY A 28 21.06 -15.46 31.76
N SER A 29 22.27 -15.99 31.73
CA SER A 29 23.00 -16.36 30.52
C SER A 29 22.30 -17.51 29.80
N PHE A 30 21.50 -17.20 28.76
CA PHE A 30 21.05 -18.22 27.80
C PHE A 30 22.10 -18.36 26.71
N SER A 31 23.01 -19.32 26.90
CA SER A 31 23.89 -19.82 25.86
C SER A 31 23.05 -20.68 24.90
N VAL A 32 22.80 -20.16 23.70
CA VAL A 32 22.21 -20.94 22.60
C VAL A 32 23.25 -21.97 22.14
N PRO A 33 22.94 -23.28 22.12
CA PRO A 33 23.84 -24.27 21.56
C PRO A 33 24.02 -24.02 20.05
N ALA A 34 25.27 -23.93 19.63
CA ALA A 34 25.65 -23.84 18.23
C ALA A 34 25.14 -25.08 17.48
N THR A 35 24.09 -24.91 16.68
CA THR A 35 23.67 -25.89 15.69
C THR A 35 24.73 -25.97 14.61
N SER A 36 25.36 -27.13 14.50
CA SER A 36 26.25 -27.51 13.41
C SER A 36 25.57 -27.27 12.04
N PRO A 37 26.29 -26.77 11.02
CA PRO A 37 25.73 -26.66 9.69
C PRO A 37 25.49 -28.07 9.14
N SER A 38 24.23 -28.46 9.08
CA SER A 38 23.79 -29.62 8.29
C SER A 38 24.11 -29.34 6.82
N THR A 39 24.89 -30.23 6.24
CA THR A 39 25.22 -30.36 4.82
C THR A 39 23.94 -30.21 3.98
N GLN A 40 23.73 -29.04 3.39
CA GLN A 40 22.62 -28.85 2.45
C GLN A 40 22.94 -29.58 1.16
N HIS A 41 22.10 -30.57 0.85
CA HIS A 41 21.96 -31.11 -0.50
C HIS A 41 21.71 -29.95 -1.47
N ARG A 42 22.62 -29.84 -2.43
CA ARG A 42 22.60 -28.88 -3.54
C ARG A 42 21.30 -29.06 -4.34
N ALA A 43 20.37 -28.12 -4.20
CA ALA A 43 19.32 -27.95 -5.19
C ALA A 43 19.99 -27.62 -6.53
N ALA A 44 19.79 -28.46 -7.53
CA ALA A 44 20.18 -28.18 -8.90
C ALA A 44 19.47 -26.88 -9.32
N ARG A 45 20.24 -25.79 -9.45
CA ARG A 45 19.75 -24.57 -10.07
C ARG A 45 19.48 -24.90 -11.52
N HIS A 46 18.21 -24.98 -11.92
CA HIS A 46 17.84 -24.90 -13.32
C HIS A 46 18.31 -23.53 -13.82
N ALA A 47 19.32 -23.55 -14.69
CA ALA A 47 19.82 -22.36 -15.36
C ALA A 47 18.70 -21.79 -16.24
N ALA A 48 18.40 -20.51 -16.08
CA ALA A 48 17.58 -19.79 -17.06
C ALA A 48 18.32 -19.76 -18.41
N PRO A 49 17.63 -19.84 -19.55
CA PRO A 49 18.27 -19.76 -20.85
C PRO A 49 18.92 -18.38 -21.01
N LEU A 50 20.24 -18.37 -21.15
CA LEU A 50 21.02 -17.18 -21.51
C LEU A 50 20.70 -16.82 -22.96
N CYS A 51 19.92 -15.76 -23.16
CA CYS A 51 19.89 -15.08 -24.45
C CYS A 51 21.25 -14.41 -24.65
N SER A 52 22.10 -15.04 -25.47
CA SER A 52 23.39 -14.50 -25.90
C SER A 52 23.18 -13.27 -26.78
N GLY A 53 23.08 -12.09 -26.15
CA GLY A 53 23.16 -10.81 -26.83
C GLY A 53 24.60 -10.54 -27.25
N ASN A 54 24.88 -10.69 -28.54
CA ASN A 54 26.18 -10.36 -29.13
C ASN A 54 26.58 -8.93 -28.78
N LYS A 55 27.85 -8.80 -28.41
CA LYS A 55 28.57 -7.57 -28.09
C LYS A 55 28.29 -6.46 -29.10
N LEU A 56 27.65 -5.39 -28.66
CA LEU A 56 27.67 -4.11 -29.37
C LEU A 56 28.93 -3.35 -28.95
N ASP A 57 30.07 -3.77 -29.50
CA ASP A 57 31.29 -2.98 -29.48
C ASP A 57 31.23 -1.89 -30.54
N ALA A 58 31.76 -0.73 -30.15
CA ALA A 58 31.70 0.53 -30.84
C ALA A 58 32.31 0.52 -32.25
N ALA A 59 31.55 0.91 -33.25
CA ALA A 59 32.02 1.70 -34.39
C ALA A 59 30.82 2.25 -35.18
N PHE A 60 30.54 3.54 -35.02
CA PHE A 60 29.68 4.30 -35.94
C PHE A 60 30.31 4.26 -37.35
N SER A 61 29.97 3.25 -38.14
CA SER A 61 30.26 3.23 -39.58
C SER A 61 29.27 4.12 -40.31
N ARG A 62 29.68 5.36 -40.58
CA ARG A 62 29.01 6.35 -41.45
C ARG A 62 28.87 5.91 -42.93
N ARG A 63 29.08 4.62 -43.23
CA ARG A 63 28.94 3.98 -44.54
C ARG A 63 27.74 3.04 -44.65
N ALA A 64 27.01 2.77 -43.56
CA ALA A 64 25.81 1.92 -43.59
C ALA A 64 24.51 2.69 -43.91
N THR A 65 24.57 4.00 -44.15
CA THR A 65 23.39 4.82 -44.44
C THR A 65 23.03 4.92 -45.92
N LEU A 66 23.86 4.40 -46.83
CA LEU A 66 23.59 4.43 -48.28
C LEU A 66 23.09 3.09 -48.86
N ALA A 67 23.18 2.00 -48.09
CA ALA A 67 22.63 0.69 -48.48
C ALA A 67 21.13 0.52 -48.11
N GLY A 68 20.52 1.52 -47.45
CA GLY A 68 19.11 1.50 -47.06
C GLY A 68 18.13 2.03 -48.11
N LEU A 69 18.63 2.53 -49.26
CA LEU A 69 17.81 3.22 -50.27
C LEU A 69 17.39 2.35 -51.47
N LEU A 70 17.72 1.05 -51.46
CA LEU A 70 17.44 0.10 -52.56
C LEU A 70 16.69 -1.17 -52.13
N GLY A 71 16.13 -1.19 -50.91
CA GLY A 71 15.35 -2.32 -50.36
C GLY A 71 13.84 -2.08 -50.30
N LEU A 72 13.29 -1.16 -51.10
CA LEU A 72 11.85 -0.97 -51.26
C LEU A 72 11.31 -1.94 -52.32
N GLY A 73 11.06 -3.18 -51.93
CA GLY A 73 10.39 -4.15 -52.80
C GLY A 73 10.19 -5.48 -52.10
N ILE A 74 8.92 -5.87 -51.95
CA ILE A 74 8.39 -7.03 -51.21
C ILE A 74 8.27 -6.73 -49.70
N GLY A 75 7.15 -6.28 -49.15
CA GLY A 75 5.77 -6.61 -49.52
C GLY A 75 5.27 -7.85 -48.79
N SER A 76 5.51 -7.96 -47.48
CA SER A 76 4.71 -8.77 -46.55
C SER A 76 5.02 -8.33 -45.11
N GLY A 77 4.13 -7.49 -44.58
CA GLY A 77 4.22 -6.98 -43.22
C GLY A 77 4.08 -8.11 -42.20
N ALA A 78 5.19 -8.54 -41.62
CA ALA A 78 5.16 -9.11 -40.29
C ALA A 78 4.97 -7.94 -39.32
N LEU A 79 3.71 -7.56 -39.09
CA LEU A 79 3.39 -6.72 -37.95
C LEU A 79 3.90 -7.45 -36.70
N PRO A 80 4.58 -6.77 -35.76
CA PRO A 80 4.87 -7.39 -34.47
C PRO A 80 3.54 -7.86 -33.89
N VAL A 81 3.37 -9.16 -33.72
CA VAL A 81 2.30 -9.70 -32.88
C VAL A 81 2.65 -9.22 -31.48
N THR A 82 2.03 -8.12 -31.09
CA THR A 82 1.92 -7.75 -29.69
C THR A 82 1.15 -8.89 -29.07
N ALA A 83 1.83 -9.76 -28.33
CA ALA A 83 1.17 -10.69 -27.43
C ALA A 83 0.26 -9.82 -26.56
N GLY A 84 -1.04 -9.87 -26.82
CA GLY A 84 -2.01 -9.12 -26.05
C GLY A 84 -1.75 -9.44 -24.59
N ASP A 85 -1.65 -8.40 -23.77
CA ASP A 85 -1.53 -8.57 -22.33
C ASP A 85 -2.60 -9.56 -21.91
N VAL A 86 -2.22 -10.62 -21.20
CA VAL A 86 -3.17 -11.55 -20.61
C VAL A 86 -3.92 -10.73 -19.55
N THR A 87 -5.03 -10.12 -19.94
CA THR A 87 -5.78 -9.17 -19.10
C THR A 87 -6.55 -9.86 -17.97
N SER A 88 -6.66 -11.18 -18.02
CA SER A 88 -7.13 -12.01 -16.91
C SER A 88 -6.47 -13.38 -16.98
N LEU A 89 -5.77 -13.75 -15.90
CA LEU A 89 -5.16 -15.08 -15.70
C LEU A 89 -6.23 -16.16 -15.41
N GLY A 90 -7.46 -16.00 -15.91
CA GLY A 90 -8.58 -16.91 -15.63
C GLY A 90 -9.17 -16.78 -14.23
N ILE A 91 -8.84 -15.72 -13.48
CA ILE A 91 -9.51 -15.40 -12.21
C ILE A 91 -10.74 -14.55 -12.56
N GLU A 92 -11.90 -15.18 -12.51
CA GLU A 92 -13.17 -14.51 -12.68
C GLU A 92 -13.39 -13.54 -11.52
N THR A 93 -13.63 -12.26 -11.84
CA THR A 93 -13.90 -11.23 -10.83
C THR A 93 -15.38 -11.31 -10.48
N THR A 94 -15.70 -11.71 -9.25
CA THR A 94 -17.09 -11.74 -8.76
C THR A 94 -17.62 -10.32 -8.69
N LYS A 95 -18.79 -10.06 -9.27
CA LYS A 95 -19.43 -8.73 -9.14
C LYS A 95 -19.99 -8.57 -7.73
N PRO A 96 -20.11 -7.34 -7.21
CA PRO A 96 -20.70 -7.11 -5.89
C PRO A 96 -22.11 -7.69 -5.72
N GLU A 97 -22.92 -7.69 -6.78
CA GLU A 97 -24.29 -8.23 -6.78
C GLU A 97 -24.33 -9.77 -6.73
N ASP A 98 -23.26 -10.41 -7.22
CA ASP A 98 -23.12 -11.87 -7.28
C ASP A 98 -22.29 -12.40 -6.09
N ALA A 99 -21.89 -11.53 -5.17
CA ALA A 99 -21.05 -11.87 -4.03
C ALA A 99 -21.87 -12.58 -2.95
N ASP A 100 -21.49 -13.81 -2.61
CA ASP A 100 -22.07 -14.52 -1.48
C ASP A 100 -21.37 -14.09 -0.18
N ARG A 101 -22.17 -13.72 0.82
CA ARG A 101 -21.70 -13.18 2.09
C ARG A 101 -22.49 -13.77 3.26
N ASP A 102 -21.77 -14.13 4.31
CA ASP A 102 -22.33 -14.58 5.58
C ASP A 102 -22.91 -13.39 6.35
N ASP A 103 -24.24 -13.27 6.32
CA ASP A 103 -25.00 -12.21 6.98
C ASP A 103 -24.88 -12.25 8.52
N ASP A 104 -24.60 -13.40 9.12
CA ASP A 104 -24.46 -13.53 10.57
C ASP A 104 -23.06 -13.06 11.02
N LEU A 105 -22.02 -13.41 10.27
CA LEU A 105 -20.68 -12.83 10.45
C LEU A 105 -20.68 -11.33 10.16
N LEU A 106 -21.40 -10.88 9.13
CA LEU A 106 -21.49 -9.47 8.78
C LEU A 106 -22.06 -8.62 9.92
N LYS A 107 -23.01 -9.14 10.69
CA LYS A 107 -23.61 -8.43 11.85
C LYS A 107 -22.70 -8.36 13.06
N THR A 108 -21.58 -9.10 13.09
CA THR A 108 -20.69 -9.08 14.24
C THR A 108 -20.04 -7.70 14.43
N GLU A 109 -19.91 -7.29 15.68
CA GLU A 109 -19.34 -5.97 16.03
C GLU A 109 -17.94 -5.78 15.44
N LYS A 110 -17.16 -6.85 15.39
CA LYS A 110 -15.79 -6.82 14.88
C LYS A 110 -15.74 -6.51 13.38
N VAL A 111 -16.57 -7.19 12.57
CA VAL A 111 -16.65 -6.95 11.12
C VAL A 111 -17.20 -5.55 10.84
N GLN A 112 -18.27 -5.15 11.53
CA GLN A 112 -18.85 -3.81 11.39
C GLN A 112 -17.86 -2.70 11.77
N ALA A 113 -17.08 -2.89 12.83
CA ALA A 113 -16.02 -1.95 13.22
C ALA A 113 -14.96 -1.83 12.12
N SER A 114 -14.50 -2.94 11.55
CA SER A 114 -13.52 -2.91 10.46
C SER A 114 -14.07 -2.26 9.18
N ILE A 115 -15.32 -2.53 8.79
CA ILE A 115 -15.97 -1.84 7.65
C ILE A 115 -16.04 -0.33 7.89
N LYS A 116 -16.41 0.08 9.11
CA LYS A 116 -16.44 1.49 9.49
C LYS A 116 -15.06 2.14 9.46
N ASN A 117 -14.02 1.45 9.92
CA ASN A 117 -12.64 1.93 9.84
C ASN A 117 -12.21 2.10 8.38
N LEU A 118 -12.53 1.15 7.50
CA LEU A 118 -12.26 1.23 6.05
C LEU A 118 -12.94 2.42 5.39
N ALA A 119 -14.21 2.70 5.73
CA ALA A 119 -14.90 3.92 5.31
C ALA A 119 -14.23 5.20 5.88
N GLY A 120 -13.69 5.12 7.09
CA GLY A 120 -12.87 6.16 7.70
C GLY A 120 -11.59 6.43 6.91
N TYR A 121 -10.83 5.39 6.54
CA TYR A 121 -9.62 5.53 5.73
C TYR A 121 -9.91 6.18 4.37
N ARG A 122 -11.02 5.82 3.73
CA ARG A 122 -11.47 6.49 2.49
C ARG A 122 -11.73 7.98 2.71
N SER A 123 -12.41 8.32 3.80
CA SER A 123 -12.69 9.72 4.16
C SER A 123 -11.39 10.51 4.43
N SER A 124 -10.43 9.90 5.14
CA SER A 124 -9.10 10.48 5.35
C SER A 124 -8.33 10.66 4.03
N ALA A 125 -8.43 9.72 3.08
CA ALA A 125 -7.81 9.86 1.76
C ALA A 125 -8.38 11.05 0.98
N SER A 126 -9.70 11.22 1.00
CA SER A 126 -10.37 12.37 0.36
C SER A 126 -9.98 13.70 1.02
N SER A 127 -9.95 13.75 2.35
CA SER A 127 -9.51 14.93 3.11
C SER A 127 -8.06 15.30 2.79
N LEU A 128 -7.16 14.31 2.77
CA LEU A 128 -5.74 14.54 2.49
C LEU A 128 -5.51 14.97 1.03
N LYS A 129 -6.29 14.43 0.08
CA LYS A 129 -6.31 14.90 -1.31
C LYS A 129 -6.73 16.37 -1.39
N GLY A 130 -7.77 16.78 -0.67
CA GLY A 130 -8.20 18.19 -0.61
C GLY A 130 -7.11 19.11 -0.05
N GLN A 131 -6.42 18.70 1.01
CA GLN A 131 -5.28 19.44 1.56
C GLN A 131 -4.13 19.57 0.54
N PHE A 132 -3.84 18.48 -0.18
CA PHE A 132 -2.82 18.48 -1.24
C PHE A 132 -3.19 19.40 -2.41
N GLU A 133 -4.47 19.46 -2.78
CA GLU A 133 -4.93 20.35 -3.85
C GLU A 133 -4.87 21.82 -3.45
N ALA A 134 -5.08 22.13 -2.16
CA ALA A 134 -4.92 23.48 -1.62
C ALA A 134 -3.44 23.91 -1.51
N ASN A 135 -2.54 22.96 -1.21
CA ASN A 135 -1.10 23.20 -1.15
C ASN A 135 -0.32 22.03 -1.76
N THR A 136 0.01 22.15 -3.04
CA THR A 136 0.70 21.10 -3.79
C THR A 136 2.15 20.89 -3.37
N ASP A 137 2.70 21.75 -2.52
CA ASP A 137 4.08 21.69 -2.04
C ASP A 137 4.17 21.20 -0.58
N MET A 138 3.04 20.81 0.02
CA MET A 138 3.03 20.26 1.37
C MET A 138 3.81 18.94 1.49
N SER A 139 4.42 18.70 2.65
CA SER A 139 5.00 17.40 2.97
C SER A 139 3.91 16.38 3.28
N LEU A 140 3.66 15.46 2.35
CA LEU A 140 2.57 14.49 2.45
C LEU A 140 2.92 13.27 3.32
N ILE A 141 4.18 12.84 3.34
CA ILE A 141 4.59 11.59 4.00
C ILE A 141 4.23 11.57 5.49
N PRO A 142 4.47 12.64 6.29
CA PRO A 142 4.05 12.65 7.69
C PRO A 142 2.54 12.54 7.87
N ALA A 143 1.76 13.18 6.99
CA ALA A 143 0.31 13.10 7.03
C ALA A 143 -0.19 11.70 6.63
N ILE A 144 0.35 11.10 5.56
CA ILE A 144 0.03 9.74 5.13
C ILE A 144 0.29 8.75 6.28
N ARG A 145 1.45 8.79 6.91
CA ARG A 145 1.80 7.85 7.99
C ARG A 145 1.02 8.08 9.29
N LYS A 146 0.45 9.27 9.47
CA LYS A 146 -0.41 9.59 10.62
C LYS A 146 -1.82 9.08 10.40
N GLU A 147 -2.37 9.32 9.21
CA GLU A 147 -3.76 8.97 8.87
C GLU A 147 -3.91 7.49 8.50
N PHE A 148 -2.86 6.87 7.96
CA PHE A 148 -2.86 5.48 7.51
C PHE A 148 -1.84 4.63 8.28
N ASP A 149 -2.34 3.91 9.28
CA ASP A 149 -1.60 2.83 9.94
C ASP A 149 -1.71 1.56 9.08
N PHE A 150 -0.63 1.24 8.36
CA PHE A 150 -0.59 0.09 7.43
C PHE A 150 -0.90 -1.24 8.11
N SER A 151 -0.53 -1.40 9.38
CA SER A 151 -0.82 -2.63 10.12
C SER A 151 -2.32 -2.74 10.36
N LYS A 152 -2.93 -1.68 10.91
CA LYS A 152 -4.36 -1.66 11.20
C LYS A 152 -5.22 -1.74 9.94
N LEU A 153 -4.84 -1.05 8.87
CA LEU A 153 -5.52 -1.14 7.59
C LEU A 153 -5.54 -2.58 7.07
N ARG A 154 -4.41 -3.29 7.15
CA ARG A 154 -4.34 -4.71 6.76
C ARG A 154 -5.21 -5.59 7.66
N ASP A 155 -5.16 -5.36 8.97
CA ASP A 155 -5.97 -6.11 9.93
C ASP A 155 -7.46 -5.92 9.67
N ASP A 156 -7.90 -4.68 9.43
CA ASP A 156 -9.29 -4.35 9.08
C ASP A 156 -9.71 -4.97 7.75
N LEU A 157 -8.86 -4.95 6.71
CA LEU A 157 -9.13 -5.62 5.44
C LEU A 157 -9.32 -7.13 5.62
N ASN A 158 -8.45 -7.77 6.41
CA ASN A 158 -8.51 -9.22 6.67
C ASN A 158 -9.72 -9.60 7.51
N VAL A 159 -10.14 -8.74 8.46
CA VAL A 159 -11.32 -8.98 9.29
C VAL A 159 -12.59 -8.78 8.47
N ALA A 160 -12.66 -7.73 7.66
CA ALA A 160 -13.83 -7.47 6.83
C ALA A 160 -14.02 -8.57 5.76
N SER A 161 -12.93 -9.15 5.24
CA SER A 161 -13.01 -10.17 4.19
C SER A 161 -13.48 -11.55 4.67
N THR A 162 -13.58 -11.81 5.98
CA THR A 162 -13.97 -13.13 6.50
C THR A 162 -15.43 -13.51 6.22
N VAL A 163 -16.25 -12.55 5.81
CA VAL A 163 -17.68 -12.79 5.53
C VAL A 163 -17.92 -13.41 4.17
N PHE A 164 -16.94 -13.37 3.26
CA PHE A 164 -17.14 -13.79 1.87
C PHE A 164 -16.81 -15.26 1.67
N ASP A 165 -17.52 -15.88 0.72
CA ASP A 165 -17.21 -17.21 0.22
C ASP A 165 -15.86 -17.27 -0.52
N ASP A 166 -15.36 -18.48 -0.76
CA ASP A 166 -14.03 -18.71 -1.37
C ASP A 166 -13.87 -18.01 -2.72
N GLN A 167 -14.93 -17.96 -3.54
CA GLN A 167 -14.84 -17.37 -4.88
C GLN A 167 -14.80 -15.84 -4.80
N THR A 168 -15.68 -15.23 -4.01
CA THR A 168 -15.64 -13.77 -3.79
C THR A 168 -14.35 -13.36 -3.10
N GLN A 169 -13.83 -14.18 -2.19
CA GLN A 169 -12.58 -13.92 -1.47
C GLN A 169 -11.39 -13.72 -2.41
N LEU A 170 -11.30 -14.43 -3.54
CA LEU A 170 -10.24 -14.19 -4.54
C LEU A 170 -10.25 -12.75 -5.08
N THR A 171 -11.45 -12.21 -5.29
CA THR A 171 -11.65 -10.82 -5.76
C THR A 171 -11.33 -9.83 -4.66
N ILE A 172 -11.81 -10.09 -3.44
CA ILE A 172 -11.59 -9.26 -2.26
C ILE A 172 -10.10 -9.19 -1.90
N ASP A 173 -9.38 -10.31 -1.95
CA ASP A 173 -7.94 -10.35 -1.73
C ASP A 173 -7.17 -9.56 -2.78
N ARG A 174 -7.66 -9.53 -4.02
CA ARG A 174 -7.09 -8.69 -5.07
C ARG A 174 -7.26 -7.22 -4.74
N LEU A 175 -8.46 -6.81 -4.34
CA LEU A 175 -8.75 -5.43 -3.96
C LEU A 175 -7.93 -5.01 -2.72
N SER A 176 -7.90 -5.84 -1.67
CA SER A 176 -7.08 -5.62 -0.48
C SER A 176 -5.61 -5.40 -0.81
N ARG A 177 -5.05 -6.23 -1.71
CA ARG A 177 -3.67 -6.04 -2.19
C ARG A 177 -3.51 -4.72 -2.94
N SER A 178 -4.41 -4.40 -3.87
CA SER A 178 -4.33 -3.13 -4.63
C SER A 178 -4.38 -1.91 -3.72
N ILE A 179 -5.25 -1.89 -2.71
CA ILE A 179 -5.34 -0.80 -1.71
C ILE A 179 -3.99 -0.58 -1.00
N LEU A 180 -3.35 -1.65 -0.54
CA LEU A 180 -2.05 -1.57 0.13
C LEU A 180 -0.92 -1.11 -0.81
N TYR A 181 -0.96 -1.55 -2.08
CA TYR A 181 -0.03 -1.09 -3.10
C TYR A 181 -0.22 0.39 -3.43
N ASP A 182 -1.46 0.84 -3.62
CA ASP A 182 -1.79 2.23 -3.91
C ASP A 182 -1.32 3.18 -2.80
N LEU A 183 -1.47 2.78 -1.54
CA LEU A 183 -0.99 3.56 -0.40
C LEU A 183 0.55 3.65 -0.37
N THR A 184 1.23 2.54 -0.70
CA THR A 184 2.70 2.51 -0.80
C THR A 184 3.18 3.41 -1.93
N GLU A 185 2.53 3.35 -3.09
CA GLU A 185 2.86 4.17 -4.24
C GLU A 185 2.50 5.66 -4.05
N LEU A 186 1.45 5.95 -3.28
CA LEU A 186 1.13 7.31 -2.86
C LEU A 186 2.26 7.88 -1.98
N GLU A 187 2.78 7.11 -1.02
CA GLU A 187 3.93 7.54 -0.20
C GLU A 187 5.17 7.76 -1.09
N ASN A 188 5.43 6.84 -2.02
CA ASN A 188 6.57 6.91 -2.93
C ASN A 188 6.48 8.15 -3.85
N ALA A 189 5.33 8.38 -4.48
CA ALA A 189 5.07 9.52 -5.35
C ALA A 189 5.14 10.87 -4.60
N SER A 190 4.89 10.85 -3.30
CA SER A 190 4.90 12.02 -2.43
C SER A 190 6.30 12.52 -2.06
N ARG A 191 7.35 11.72 -2.32
CA ARG A 191 8.74 12.02 -1.96
C ARG A 191 9.29 13.21 -2.75
N PHE A 192 9.87 14.17 -2.04
CA PHE A 192 10.74 15.18 -2.65
C PHE A 192 12.10 14.57 -3.00
N LYS A 193 12.73 15.06 -4.07
CA LYS A 193 14.10 14.65 -4.37
C LYS A 193 15.05 15.27 -3.34
N LYS A 194 16.07 14.51 -2.94
CA LYS A 194 17.09 15.02 -2.02
C LYS A 194 17.86 16.16 -2.69
N GLY A 195 17.98 17.31 -2.02
CA GLY A 195 18.77 18.45 -2.48
C GLY A 195 18.09 19.35 -3.52
N GLU A 196 16.79 19.19 -3.76
CA GLU A 196 15.98 20.06 -4.65
C GLU A 196 15.04 20.93 -3.80
N ASP A 197 14.64 22.09 -4.33
CA ASP A 197 13.61 22.93 -3.71
C ASP A 197 12.34 22.12 -3.46
N GLN A 198 11.62 22.41 -2.36
CA GLN A 198 10.39 21.71 -1.96
C GLN A 198 9.18 22.06 -2.85
N SER A 199 9.39 22.27 -4.15
CA SER A 199 8.32 22.55 -5.11
C SER A 199 8.09 21.37 -6.03
N ARG A 200 6.82 20.96 -6.19
CA ARG A 200 6.43 19.87 -7.07
C ARG A 200 6.22 20.37 -8.50
N THR A 201 6.85 19.70 -9.46
CA THR A 201 6.54 19.94 -10.88
C THR A 201 5.10 19.49 -11.21
N PRO A 202 4.46 20.04 -12.24
CA PRO A 202 3.11 19.63 -12.64
C PRO A 202 2.98 18.11 -12.88
N LYS A 203 4.03 17.48 -13.41
CA LYS A 203 4.11 16.02 -13.60
C LYS A 203 4.09 15.26 -12.27
N LYS A 204 4.80 15.73 -11.24
CA LYS A 204 4.76 15.13 -9.90
C LYS A 204 3.38 15.31 -9.27
N VAL A 205 2.78 16.49 -9.38
CA VAL A 205 1.42 16.75 -8.88
C VAL A 205 0.41 15.81 -9.51
N ALA A 206 0.44 15.65 -10.84
CA ALA A 206 -0.42 14.70 -11.55
C ALA A 206 -0.21 13.25 -11.10
N ASN A 207 1.04 12.85 -10.84
CA ASN A 207 1.34 11.50 -10.35
C ASN A 207 0.78 11.25 -8.94
N VAL A 208 0.90 12.22 -8.02
CA VAL A 208 0.31 12.11 -6.68
C VAL A 208 -1.23 12.06 -6.77
N ARG A 209 -1.85 12.92 -7.59
CA ARG A 209 -3.32 12.89 -7.81
C ARG A 209 -3.80 11.54 -8.33
N LYS A 210 -3.06 10.93 -9.26
CA LYS A 210 -3.39 9.60 -9.79
C LYS A 210 -3.50 8.58 -8.67
N TRP A 211 -2.56 8.56 -7.73
CA TRP A 211 -2.58 7.60 -6.63
C TRP A 211 -3.70 7.87 -5.62
N PHE A 212 -4.05 9.13 -5.34
CA PHE A 212 -5.25 9.44 -4.56
C PHE A 212 -6.54 8.93 -5.23
N VAL A 213 -6.67 9.08 -6.55
CA VAL A 213 -7.84 8.61 -7.30
C VAL A 213 -7.92 7.08 -7.31
N LYS A 214 -6.79 6.40 -7.47
CA LYS A 214 -6.73 4.94 -7.42
C LYS A 214 -7.10 4.40 -6.03
N LEU A 215 -6.51 4.97 -4.98
CA LEU A 215 -6.80 4.59 -3.61
C LEU A 215 -8.28 4.75 -3.26
N ASP A 216 -8.91 5.87 -3.66
CA ASP A 216 -10.35 6.07 -3.46
C ASP A 216 -11.20 5.09 -4.28
N THR A 217 -10.81 4.81 -5.53
CA THR A 217 -11.48 3.82 -6.38
C THR A 217 -11.44 2.43 -5.74
N ASP A 218 -10.28 1.98 -5.29
CA ASP A 218 -10.10 0.63 -4.77
C ASP A 218 -10.74 0.46 -3.38
N LEU A 219 -10.66 1.48 -2.51
CA LEU A 219 -11.40 1.50 -1.24
C LEU A 219 -12.91 1.51 -1.47
N SER A 220 -13.41 2.30 -2.42
CA SER A 220 -14.84 2.32 -2.76
C SER A 220 -15.29 0.99 -3.36
N GLY A 221 -14.47 0.42 -4.25
CA GLY A 221 -14.71 -0.88 -4.87
C GLY A 221 -14.82 -1.98 -3.83
N PHE A 222 -13.89 -2.02 -2.86
CA PHE A 222 -13.94 -2.95 -1.73
C PHE A 222 -15.22 -2.76 -0.90
N LEU A 223 -15.54 -1.52 -0.50
CA LEU A 223 -16.71 -1.23 0.33
C LEU A 223 -18.06 -1.55 -0.35
N THR A 224 -18.10 -1.55 -1.69
CA THR A 224 -19.32 -1.86 -2.45
C THR A 224 -19.79 -3.30 -2.24
N TYR A 225 -18.89 -4.24 -1.92
CA TYR A 225 -19.27 -5.64 -1.61
C TYR A 225 -20.01 -5.79 -0.27
N PHE A 226 -20.02 -4.74 0.56
CA PHE A 226 -20.72 -4.71 1.85
C PHE A 226 -21.99 -3.86 1.83
N ALA A 227 -22.30 -3.26 0.68
CA ALA A 227 -23.49 -2.42 0.49
C ALA A 227 -24.77 -3.25 0.31
#